data_AF-A0A451CA33-F1
#
_entry.id   AF-A0A451CA33-F1
#
_cell.length_a   1.000
_cell.length_b   1.000
_cell.length_c   1.000
_cell.angle_alpha   90.00
_cell.angle_beta   90.00
_cell.angle_gamma   90.00
#
_symmetry.space_group_name_H-M   'P 1'
#
loop_
_entity.id
_entity.type
_entity.pdbx_description
1 polymer ?
#
loop_
_entity_poly.entity_id
_entity_poly.type
_entity_poly.pdbx_seq_one_letter_code
_entity_poly.pdbx_strand_id
1 'polypeptide(L)'
;MQNSPAFVGFYEQNAISPVNQDISDLEKHFQRRDSLFRALGIVPIFVQGRRILEFGPGSGHNALYTASLRPGFYALVEGNPRGAKETRERLGGIEGLKFEIDHCLFQDYRPESTFDIVWAEGCIPHQAQPAIILEHIARFVRAGGVLCVTTVSGVSYLSEILRRLFRDRFFPSLVGQDVFDQAEQLAPYYEAHLLNLRGRSRPVVDWILDNIVQPFQDRKVFGIPEVIRTLSEDFDVLGTSPRFLTDWRWYKEIVGQERGFNEKALDAYFQTNLNLLDYRFECPPHSTQFGTELEALGENAWEVMCRIEMGEEDAWRDFFTLMDALTGQIKGSAPAATRAILEAVELLKGDDPDMPLTEFPKWWGRGQQYLSSIRKM
;
A
#
# COMPACT_ATOMS: atom_id res chain seq x y z
N MET A 1 15.64 16.95 -12.31
CA MET A 1 14.35 16.59 -12.95
C MET A 1 13.25 17.06 -12.04
N GLN A 2 12.35 17.93 -12.54
CA GLN A 2 11.17 18.35 -11.78
C GLN A 2 10.30 17.12 -11.49
N ASN A 3 9.86 16.96 -10.23
CA ASN A 3 8.87 15.96 -9.84
C ASN A 3 7.66 16.10 -10.76
N SER A 4 7.45 15.14 -11.67
CA SER A 4 6.19 15.09 -12.40
C SER A 4 5.09 14.76 -11.38
N PRO A 5 4.04 15.59 -11.23
CA PRO A 5 2.96 15.37 -10.27
C PRO A 5 2.06 14.19 -10.67
N ALA A 6 2.53 13.27 -11.52
CA ALA A 6 1.69 12.32 -12.25
C ALA A 6 0.89 11.35 -11.36
N PHE A 7 1.17 11.22 -10.07
CA PHE A 7 0.26 10.53 -9.13
C PHE A 7 -1.03 11.34 -8.91
N VAL A 8 -0.94 12.59 -8.44
CA VAL A 8 -2.12 13.48 -8.27
C VAL A 8 -2.68 13.90 -9.63
N GLY A 9 -1.81 14.15 -10.61
CA GLY A 9 -2.17 14.55 -11.96
C GLY A 9 -3.05 13.52 -12.67
N PHE A 10 -2.84 12.22 -12.45
CA PHE A 10 -3.73 11.18 -12.99
C PHE A 10 -5.16 11.34 -12.45
N TYR A 11 -5.32 11.53 -11.14
CA TYR A 11 -6.63 11.69 -10.52
C TYR A 11 -7.31 13.00 -10.92
N GLU A 12 -6.54 14.10 -11.01
CA GLU A 12 -7.05 15.41 -11.42
C GLU A 12 -7.51 15.41 -12.89
N GLN A 13 -6.67 14.90 -13.80
CA GLN A 13 -6.95 14.88 -15.24
C GLN A 13 -8.22 14.09 -15.56
N ASN A 14 -8.48 13.02 -14.82
CA ASN A 14 -9.61 12.13 -15.05
C ASN A 14 -10.80 12.39 -14.10
N ALA A 15 -10.73 13.46 -13.30
CA ALA A 15 -11.73 13.79 -12.28
C ALA A 15 -12.07 12.63 -11.33
N ILE A 16 -11.13 11.71 -11.08
CA ILE A 16 -11.31 10.55 -10.21
C ILE A 16 -11.14 11.01 -8.76
N SER A 17 -12.06 10.60 -7.88
CA SER A 17 -11.83 10.73 -6.44
C SER A 17 -11.02 9.51 -5.99
N PRO A 18 -9.78 9.67 -5.52
CA PRO A 18 -9.07 8.56 -4.92
C PRO A 18 -9.86 8.11 -3.68
N VAL A 19 -10.14 6.82 -3.58
CA VAL A 19 -10.78 6.17 -2.42
C VAL A 19 -12.30 6.40 -2.31
N ASN A 20 -13.10 5.90 -3.25
CA ASN A 20 -14.53 5.65 -3.00
C ASN A 20 -14.71 4.31 -2.24
N GLN A 21 -15.55 4.28 -1.21
CA GLN A 21 -15.81 3.07 -0.42
C GLN A 21 -17.30 2.96 -0.09
N ASP A 22 -17.81 1.72 -0.12
CA ASP A 22 -19.12 1.43 0.46
C ASP A 22 -19.03 1.44 2.00
N ILE A 23 -19.48 2.54 2.59
CA ILE A 23 -19.62 2.72 4.04
C ILE A 23 -21.09 2.70 4.51
N SER A 24 -21.97 2.02 3.77
CA SER A 24 -23.39 1.87 4.15
C SER A 24 -23.56 1.31 5.58
N ASP A 25 -22.63 0.46 6.01
CA ASP A 25 -22.48 -0.01 7.40
C ASP A 25 -21.31 0.72 8.09
N LEU A 26 -21.61 1.90 8.64
CA LEU A 26 -20.62 2.76 9.29
C LEU A 26 -20.00 2.11 10.54
N GLU A 27 -20.77 1.31 11.29
CA GLU A 27 -20.27 0.63 12.48
C GLU A 27 -19.19 -0.39 12.10
N LYS A 28 -19.48 -1.23 11.10
CA LYS A 28 -18.50 -2.19 10.58
C LYS A 28 -17.25 -1.51 10.03
N HIS A 29 -17.40 -0.37 9.34
CA HIS A 29 -16.25 0.44 8.91
C HIS A 29 -15.40 0.88 10.10
N PHE A 30 -16.03 1.42 11.16
CA PHE A 30 -15.32 1.86 12.36
C PHE A 30 -14.65 0.71 13.12
N GLN A 31 -15.28 -0.46 13.20
CA GLN A 31 -14.66 -1.66 13.80
C GLN A 31 -13.40 -2.12 13.03
N ARG A 32 -13.41 -2.03 11.70
CA ARG A 32 -12.23 -2.33 10.87
C ARG A 32 -11.10 -1.32 11.14
N ARG A 33 -11.43 -0.03 11.21
CA ARG A 33 -10.44 1.02 11.51
C ARG A 33 -9.90 0.89 12.94
N ASP A 34 -10.73 0.58 13.93
CA ASP A 34 -10.29 0.31 15.32
C ASP A 34 -9.32 -0.89 15.38
N SER A 35 -9.63 -1.96 14.65
CA SER A 35 -8.76 -3.14 14.56
C SER A 35 -7.39 -2.79 13.95
N LEU A 36 -7.36 -1.94 12.93
CA LEU A 36 -6.14 -1.44 12.31
C LEU A 36 -5.33 -0.56 13.28
N PHE A 37 -5.96 0.42 13.93
CA PHE A 37 -5.30 1.30 14.90
C PHE A 37 -4.63 0.49 16.01
N ARG A 38 -5.34 -0.50 16.56
CA ARG A 38 -4.78 -1.41 17.57
C ARG A 38 -3.60 -2.22 17.05
N ALA A 39 -3.59 -2.60 15.77
CA ALA A 39 -2.48 -3.33 15.17
C ALA A 39 -1.22 -2.47 15.06
N LEU A 40 -1.41 -1.17 14.90
CA LEU A 40 -0.36 -0.18 14.83
C LEU A 40 0.04 0.37 16.20
N GLY A 41 -0.42 -0.24 17.30
CA GLY A 41 -0.11 0.21 18.66
C GLY A 41 -0.82 1.49 19.09
N ILE A 42 -1.84 1.93 18.34
CA ILE A 42 -2.62 3.13 18.64
C ILE A 42 -3.97 2.70 19.20
N VAL A 43 -4.26 3.08 20.44
CA VAL A 43 -5.60 2.90 21.02
C VAL A 43 -6.37 4.23 20.96
N PRO A 44 -7.72 4.21 20.90
CA PRO A 44 -8.53 5.43 20.76
C PRO A 44 -8.17 6.60 21.67
N ILE A 45 -7.85 6.33 22.93
CA ILE A 45 -7.48 7.36 23.92
C ILE A 45 -6.18 8.10 23.57
N PHE A 46 -5.32 7.54 22.71
CA PHE A 46 -4.13 8.20 22.20
C PHE A 46 -4.42 9.19 21.08
N VAL A 47 -5.63 9.20 20.52
CA VAL A 47 -6.08 10.17 19.52
C VAL A 47 -6.88 11.29 20.18
N GLN A 48 -7.66 10.96 21.20
CA GLN A 48 -8.52 11.93 21.89
C GLN A 48 -7.73 13.13 22.43
N GLY A 49 -8.17 14.34 22.06
CA GLY A 49 -7.54 15.60 22.48
C GLY A 49 -6.15 15.87 21.89
N ARG A 50 -5.66 15.04 20.96
CA ARG A 50 -4.34 15.18 20.32
C ARG A 50 -4.37 15.99 19.02
N ARG A 51 -3.18 16.43 18.60
CA ARG A 51 -2.94 17.03 17.28
C ARG A 51 -2.63 15.92 16.29
N ILE A 52 -3.50 15.74 15.32
CA ILE A 52 -3.38 14.70 14.29
C ILE A 52 -3.18 15.38 12.93
N LEU A 53 -2.27 14.83 12.13
CA LEU A 53 -2.06 15.21 10.74
C LEU A 53 -2.31 13.99 9.84
N GLU A 54 -3.11 14.17 8.78
CA GLU A 54 -3.33 13.13 7.76
C GLU A 54 -3.00 13.65 6.36
N PHE A 55 -2.11 12.95 5.67
CA PHE A 55 -1.76 13.19 4.27
C PHE A 55 -2.56 12.27 3.36
N GLY A 56 -3.19 12.84 2.34
CA GLY A 56 -3.97 12.12 1.35
C GLY A 56 -5.22 11.45 1.92
N PRO A 57 -6.13 12.18 2.62
CA PRO A 57 -7.39 11.59 3.08
C PRO A 57 -8.29 11.12 1.93
N GLY A 58 -8.00 11.55 0.69
CA GLY A 58 -8.80 11.27 -0.50
C GLY A 58 -10.19 11.88 -0.34
N SER A 59 -11.20 11.03 -0.41
CA SER A 59 -12.59 11.40 -0.14
C SER A 59 -12.89 11.60 1.36
N GLY A 60 -12.04 11.14 2.28
CA GLY A 60 -12.24 11.31 3.73
C GLY A 60 -13.09 10.22 4.40
N HIS A 61 -13.41 9.11 3.71
CA HIS A 61 -14.10 7.98 4.32
C HIS A 61 -13.34 7.38 5.52
N ASN A 62 -12.01 7.27 5.42
CA ASN A 62 -11.18 6.81 6.53
C ASN A 62 -11.03 7.87 7.62
N ALA A 63 -10.97 9.15 7.24
CA ALA A 63 -10.85 10.29 8.16
C ALA A 63 -12.03 10.39 9.15
N LEU A 64 -13.23 9.92 8.76
CA LEU A 64 -14.41 9.86 9.64
C LEU A 64 -14.14 9.10 10.95
N TYR A 65 -13.40 7.98 10.88
CA TYR A 65 -13.06 7.23 12.09
C TYR A 65 -12.13 8.05 12.98
N THR A 66 -11.06 8.62 12.45
CA THR A 66 -10.13 9.47 13.22
C THR A 66 -10.86 10.65 13.85
N ALA A 67 -11.75 11.32 13.11
CA ALA A 67 -12.57 12.41 13.61
C ALA A 67 -13.50 11.97 14.76
N SER A 68 -14.09 10.77 14.66
CA SER A 68 -14.97 10.22 15.70
C SER A 68 -14.27 10.01 17.05
N LEU A 69 -12.93 9.88 17.04
CA LEU A 69 -12.10 9.75 18.24
C LEU A 69 -11.84 11.09 18.95
N ARG A 70 -12.38 12.19 18.42
CA ARG A 70 -12.33 13.55 19.01
C ARG A 70 -10.89 14.05 19.23
N PRO A 71 -10.08 14.17 18.16
CA PRO A 71 -8.79 14.85 18.26
C PRO A 71 -8.98 16.29 18.74
N GLY A 72 -7.98 16.83 19.42
CA GLY A 72 -7.98 18.23 19.84
C GLY A 72 -7.82 19.19 18.65
N PHE A 73 -7.13 18.71 17.60
CA PHE A 73 -6.96 19.37 16.33
C PHE A 73 -6.64 18.34 15.24
N TYR A 74 -7.26 18.48 14.06
CA TYR A 74 -7.08 17.55 12.96
C TYR A 74 -6.73 18.30 11.66
N ALA A 75 -5.46 18.28 11.28
CA ALA A 75 -5.00 18.82 10.01
C ALA A 75 -5.03 17.74 8.94
N LEU A 76 -5.49 18.10 7.74
CA LEU A 76 -5.49 17.22 6.58
C LEU A 76 -4.83 17.93 5.40
N VAL A 77 -4.02 17.20 4.64
CA VAL A 77 -3.33 17.71 3.45
C VAL A 77 -3.74 16.86 2.26
N GLU A 78 -4.38 17.47 1.28
CA GLU A 78 -4.89 16.79 0.09
C GLU A 78 -4.48 17.53 -1.18
N GLY A 79 -3.83 16.82 -2.10
CA GLY A 79 -3.37 17.40 -3.37
C GLY A 79 -4.47 17.49 -4.41
N ASN A 80 -5.51 16.64 -4.32
CA ASN A 80 -6.63 16.62 -5.25
C ASN A 80 -7.77 17.55 -4.79
N PRO A 81 -8.20 18.53 -5.60
CA PRO A 81 -9.23 19.49 -5.20
C PRO A 81 -10.59 18.85 -4.94
N ARG A 82 -10.94 17.78 -5.66
CA ARG A 82 -12.17 17.01 -5.43
C ARG A 82 -12.09 16.29 -4.09
N GLY A 83 -11.00 15.58 -3.81
CA GLY A 83 -10.79 14.93 -2.51
C GLY A 83 -10.87 15.92 -1.34
N ALA A 84 -10.20 17.07 -1.47
CA ALA A 84 -10.22 18.12 -0.45
C ALA A 84 -11.63 18.67 -0.22
N LYS A 85 -12.42 18.86 -1.28
CA LYS A 85 -13.82 19.29 -1.19
C LYS A 85 -14.67 18.24 -0.48
N GLU A 86 -14.64 16.99 -0.95
CA GLU A 86 -15.50 15.95 -0.39
C GLU A 86 -15.14 15.62 1.08
N THR A 87 -13.85 15.65 1.43
CA THR A 87 -13.40 15.51 2.82
C THR A 87 -13.96 16.63 3.69
N ARG A 88 -13.94 17.88 3.21
CA ARG A 88 -14.52 19.03 3.92
C ARG A 88 -16.01 18.87 4.18
N GLU A 89 -16.75 18.40 3.17
CA GLU A 89 -18.19 18.14 3.29
C GLU A 89 -18.48 17.02 4.29
N ARG A 90 -17.73 15.91 4.23
CA ARG A 90 -17.90 14.77 5.16
C ARG A 90 -17.56 15.13 6.61
N LEU A 91 -16.48 15.88 6.85
CA LEU A 91 -16.05 16.25 8.21
C LEU A 91 -16.82 17.45 8.77
N GLY A 92 -17.31 18.36 7.92
CA GLY A 92 -18.01 19.57 8.33
C GLY A 92 -19.32 19.32 9.09
N GLY A 93 -19.89 18.11 8.98
CA GLY A 93 -21.07 17.71 9.74
C GLY A 93 -20.80 17.24 11.18
N ILE A 94 -19.54 17.15 11.61
CA ILE A 94 -19.18 16.59 12.93
C ILE A 94 -19.12 17.70 13.97
N GLU A 95 -20.09 17.72 14.89
CA GLU A 95 -20.17 18.73 15.94
C GLU A 95 -18.93 18.73 16.84
N GLY A 96 -18.37 19.92 17.06
CA GLY A 96 -17.21 20.13 17.95
C GLY A 96 -15.85 19.71 17.39
N LEU A 97 -15.80 19.17 16.16
CA LEU A 97 -14.53 18.84 15.50
C LEU A 97 -13.77 20.12 15.11
N LYS A 98 -12.51 20.21 15.52
CA LYS A 98 -11.59 21.26 15.08
C LYS A 98 -10.68 20.69 14.01
N PHE A 99 -10.90 21.07 12.76
CA PHE A 99 -10.11 20.57 11.63
C PHE A 99 -9.76 21.67 10.63
N GLU A 100 -8.68 21.44 9.89
CA GLU A 100 -8.27 22.22 8.72
C GLU A 100 -7.94 21.29 7.56
N ILE A 101 -8.19 21.76 6.34
CA ILE A 101 -7.83 21.03 5.12
C ILE A 101 -7.04 21.96 4.22
N ASP A 102 -5.75 21.68 4.08
CA ASP A 102 -4.84 22.34 3.16
C ASP A 102 -4.87 21.62 1.81
N HIS A 103 -5.26 22.36 0.78
CA HIS A 103 -5.20 21.90 -0.59
C HIS A 103 -3.85 22.26 -1.20
N CYS A 104 -2.88 21.35 -1.07
CA CYS A 104 -1.54 21.50 -1.61
C CYS A 104 -0.86 20.14 -1.80
N LEU A 105 0.22 20.11 -2.59
CA LEU A 105 1.08 18.93 -2.67
C LEU A 105 1.76 18.70 -1.32
N PHE A 106 2.04 17.44 -1.00
CA PHE A 106 2.69 17.09 0.27
C PHE A 106 3.98 17.87 0.48
N GLN A 107 4.80 18.03 -0.56
CA GLN A 107 6.08 18.72 -0.52
C GLN A 107 5.96 20.23 -0.32
N ASP A 108 4.77 20.81 -0.45
CA ASP A 108 4.51 22.25 -0.29
C ASP A 108 3.91 22.57 1.09
N TYR A 109 3.48 21.56 1.84
CA TYR A 109 2.92 21.75 3.17
C TYR A 109 3.99 22.23 4.16
N ARG A 110 3.74 23.37 4.83
CA ARG A 110 4.67 24.04 5.75
C ARG A 110 3.94 24.51 7.02
N PRO A 111 3.54 23.60 7.91
CA PRO A 111 2.93 23.99 9.17
C PRO A 111 3.96 24.61 10.12
N GLU A 112 3.50 25.46 11.02
CA GLU A 112 4.34 26.04 12.09
C GLU A 112 4.59 25.07 13.25
N SER A 113 3.87 23.95 13.30
CA SER A 113 3.87 23.03 14.44
C SER A 113 3.92 21.56 14.03
N THR A 114 4.39 20.72 14.96
CA THR A 114 4.41 19.26 14.83
C THR A 114 3.15 18.63 15.43
N PHE A 115 2.96 17.35 15.14
CA PHE A 115 1.77 16.57 15.48
C PHE A 115 2.11 15.36 16.35
N ASP A 116 1.14 14.94 17.15
CA ASP A 116 1.25 13.78 18.04
C ASP A 116 1.20 12.48 17.23
N ILE A 117 0.37 12.46 16.18
CA ILE A 117 0.25 11.38 15.22
C ILE A 117 0.23 11.99 13.81
N VAL A 118 1.05 11.43 12.91
CA VAL A 118 1.03 11.71 11.48
C VAL A 118 0.64 10.44 10.73
N TRP A 119 -0.33 10.53 9.84
CA TRP A 119 -0.89 9.42 9.07
C TRP A 119 -0.74 9.67 7.58
N ALA A 120 -0.25 8.68 6.82
CA ALA A 120 -0.16 8.74 5.36
C ALA A 120 -0.48 7.37 4.76
N GLU A 121 -1.72 7.20 4.30
CA GLU A 121 -2.26 5.93 3.82
C GLU A 121 -2.50 5.96 2.30
N GLY A 122 -1.97 4.98 1.59
CA GLY A 122 -2.18 4.81 0.15
C GLY A 122 -1.52 5.86 -0.74
N CYS A 123 -0.56 6.64 -0.22
CA CYS A 123 -0.03 7.81 -0.94
C CYS A 123 1.50 7.87 -1.08
N ILE A 124 2.25 6.97 -0.42
CA ILE A 124 3.72 6.90 -0.49
C ILE A 124 4.21 5.86 -1.51
N PRO A 125 3.72 4.60 -1.52
CA PRO A 125 4.08 3.66 -2.57
C PRO A 125 3.64 4.14 -3.95
N HIS A 126 4.31 3.65 -4.99
CA HIS A 126 4.07 4.02 -6.39
C HIS A 126 4.33 5.50 -6.71
N GLN A 127 5.12 6.18 -5.89
CA GLN A 127 5.71 7.48 -6.20
C GLN A 127 7.06 7.28 -6.91
N ALA A 128 7.54 8.28 -7.66
CA ALA A 128 8.89 8.24 -8.24
C ALA A 128 9.99 8.31 -7.18
N GLN A 129 9.77 9.10 -6.12
CA GLN A 129 10.73 9.36 -5.04
C GLN A 129 10.08 9.15 -3.66
N PRO A 130 9.65 7.91 -3.33
CA PRO A 130 8.89 7.63 -2.11
C PRO A 130 9.66 7.95 -0.82
N ALA A 131 10.97 7.72 -0.80
CA ALA A 131 11.81 8.02 0.37
C ALA A 131 11.83 9.52 0.71
N ILE A 132 11.98 10.40 -0.29
CA ILE A 132 11.97 11.86 -0.07
C ILE A 132 10.61 12.33 0.45
N ILE A 133 9.52 11.76 -0.07
CA ILE A 133 8.17 12.06 0.40
C ILE A 133 7.99 11.61 1.85
N LEU A 134 8.45 10.39 2.17
CA LEU A 134 8.42 9.86 3.53
C LEU A 134 9.22 10.74 4.51
N GLU A 135 10.45 11.11 4.17
CA GLU A 135 11.29 12.00 4.98
C GLU A 135 10.58 13.34 5.23
N HIS A 136 9.96 13.90 4.20
CA HIS A 136 9.20 15.14 4.34
C HIS A 136 8.04 15.00 5.34
N ILE A 137 7.21 13.95 5.18
CA ILE A 137 6.07 13.66 6.04
C ILE A 137 6.52 13.40 7.49
N ALA A 138 7.59 12.63 7.68
CA ALA A 138 8.10 12.23 8.99
C ALA A 138 8.55 13.41 9.85
N ARG A 139 9.01 14.52 9.23
CA ARG A 139 9.44 15.72 9.95
C ARG A 139 8.34 16.39 10.77
N PHE A 140 7.07 16.15 10.43
CA PHE A 140 5.92 16.73 11.13
C PHE A 140 5.54 15.96 12.39
N VAL A 141 6.14 14.79 12.64
CA VAL A 141 5.92 14.02 13.87
C VAL A 141 6.72 14.66 14.99
N ARG A 142 6.13 14.98 16.13
CA ARG A 142 6.90 15.50 17.29
C ARG A 142 7.78 14.40 17.91
N ALA A 143 8.77 14.75 18.72
CA ALA A 143 9.52 13.77 19.53
C ALA A 143 8.56 12.93 20.39
N GLY A 144 8.71 11.59 20.36
CA GLY A 144 7.79 10.64 21.00
C GLY A 144 6.41 10.51 20.34
N GLY A 145 6.17 11.20 19.21
CA GLY A 145 4.97 11.06 18.40
C GLY A 145 5.02 9.82 17.50
N VAL A 146 3.89 9.49 16.87
CA VAL A 146 3.74 8.30 16.02
C VAL A 146 3.58 8.69 14.56
N LEU A 147 4.36 8.06 13.69
CA LEU A 147 4.13 8.03 12.24
C LEU A 147 3.40 6.75 11.89
N CYS A 148 2.39 6.82 11.01
CA CYS A 148 1.72 5.68 10.42
C CYS A 148 1.74 5.83 8.90
N VAL A 149 2.28 4.82 8.22
CA VAL A 149 2.37 4.80 6.76
C VAL A 149 1.93 3.46 6.21
N THR A 150 1.56 3.47 4.94
CA THR A 150 1.36 2.24 4.18
C THR A 150 2.55 1.92 3.30
N THR A 151 2.78 0.64 3.08
CA THR A 151 3.84 0.09 2.24
C THR A 151 3.28 -0.89 1.23
N VAL A 152 4.02 -1.12 0.17
CA VAL A 152 3.77 -2.16 -0.84
C VAL A 152 5.13 -2.71 -1.25
N SER A 153 5.29 -4.03 -1.30
CA SER A 153 6.47 -4.67 -1.89
C SER A 153 6.12 -5.46 -3.14
N GLY A 154 7.12 -5.78 -3.95
CA GLY A 154 6.90 -6.62 -5.12
C GLY A 154 6.35 -8.01 -4.77
N VAL A 155 6.72 -8.55 -3.60
CA VAL A 155 6.18 -9.82 -3.08
C VAL A 155 4.70 -9.69 -2.74
N SER A 156 4.32 -8.61 -2.03
CA SER A 156 2.94 -8.41 -1.62
C SER A 156 2.01 -8.07 -2.77
N TYR A 157 2.55 -7.49 -3.84
CA TYR A 157 1.82 -6.97 -4.98
C TYR A 157 1.96 -7.84 -6.24
N LEU A 158 2.58 -9.01 -6.15
CA LEU A 158 2.84 -9.87 -7.31
C LEU A 158 1.56 -10.29 -8.05
N SER A 159 0.48 -10.50 -7.30
CA SER A 159 -0.80 -10.89 -7.86
C SER A 159 -1.41 -9.77 -8.72
N GLU A 160 -1.16 -8.53 -8.36
CA GLU A 160 -1.56 -7.32 -9.06
C GLU A 160 -0.63 -7.08 -10.26
N ILE A 161 0.68 -7.27 -10.12
CA ILE A 161 1.66 -7.23 -11.23
C ILE A 161 1.21 -8.14 -12.38
N LEU A 162 0.87 -9.40 -12.09
CA LEU A 162 0.38 -10.34 -13.11
C LEU A 162 -0.95 -9.91 -13.74
N ARG A 163 -1.84 -9.32 -12.95
CA ARG A 163 -3.10 -8.76 -13.46
C ARG A 163 -2.87 -7.53 -14.34
N ARG A 164 -1.86 -6.71 -14.07
CA ARG A 164 -1.48 -5.60 -14.96
C ARG A 164 -0.95 -6.11 -16.29
N LEU A 165 -0.03 -7.07 -16.24
CA LEU A 165 0.53 -7.68 -17.45
C LEU A 165 -0.52 -8.37 -18.32
N PHE A 166 -1.62 -8.86 -17.74
CA PHE A 166 -2.77 -9.34 -18.51
C PHE A 166 -3.36 -8.25 -19.43
N ARG A 167 -3.55 -7.02 -18.92
CA ARG A 167 -3.98 -5.89 -19.76
C ARG A 167 -2.96 -5.67 -20.89
N ASP A 168 -1.68 -5.58 -20.56
CA ASP A 168 -0.65 -5.23 -21.55
C ASP A 168 -0.47 -6.31 -22.63
N ARG A 169 -0.70 -7.58 -22.26
CA ARG A 169 -0.59 -8.71 -23.18
C ARG A 169 -1.76 -8.80 -24.17
N PHE A 170 -2.98 -8.64 -23.69
CA PHE A 170 -4.19 -8.94 -24.45
C PHE A 170 -4.94 -7.72 -24.95
N PHE A 171 -4.70 -6.57 -24.33
CA PHE A 171 -5.40 -5.32 -24.62
C PHE A 171 -4.43 -4.14 -24.87
N PRO A 172 -3.35 -4.30 -25.67
CA PRO A 172 -2.38 -3.23 -25.90
C PRO A 172 -3.00 -2.00 -26.59
N SER A 173 -4.09 -2.18 -27.35
CA SER A 173 -4.82 -1.10 -28.01
C SER A 173 -5.60 -0.20 -27.05
N LEU A 174 -5.81 -0.63 -25.79
CA LEU A 174 -6.46 0.18 -24.76
C LEU A 174 -5.54 1.28 -24.23
N VAL A 175 -4.21 1.10 -24.33
CA VAL A 175 -3.24 2.09 -23.85
C VAL A 175 -3.44 3.40 -24.61
N GLY A 176 -3.74 4.48 -23.87
CA GLY A 176 -3.98 5.81 -24.41
C GLY A 176 -5.45 6.13 -24.73
N GLN A 177 -6.37 5.18 -24.54
CA GLN A 177 -7.81 5.46 -24.55
C GLN A 177 -8.27 6.13 -23.25
N ASP A 178 -9.52 6.59 -23.19
CA ASP A 178 -10.14 7.08 -21.96
C ASP A 178 -10.05 6.03 -20.84
N VAL A 179 -9.67 6.45 -19.63
CA VAL A 179 -9.37 5.52 -18.54
C VAL A 179 -10.60 4.75 -18.06
N PHE A 180 -11.80 5.33 -18.14
CA PHE A 180 -13.03 4.66 -17.77
C PHE A 180 -13.44 3.66 -18.84
N ASP A 181 -13.31 4.00 -20.11
CA ASP A 181 -13.54 3.06 -21.23
C ASP A 181 -12.61 1.83 -21.12
N GLN A 182 -11.34 2.05 -20.76
CA GLN A 182 -10.41 0.95 -20.47
C GLN A 182 -10.91 0.09 -19.30
N ALA A 183 -11.30 0.73 -18.20
CA ALA A 183 -11.74 0.03 -17.00
C ALA A 183 -13.03 -0.78 -17.21
N GLU A 184 -13.98 -0.25 -17.98
CA GLU A 184 -15.22 -0.95 -18.34
C GLU A 184 -14.96 -2.17 -19.22
N GLN A 185 -14.07 -2.06 -20.21
CA GLN A 185 -13.71 -3.19 -21.07
C GLN A 185 -12.98 -4.31 -20.31
N LEU A 186 -12.20 -3.94 -19.30
CA LEU A 186 -11.48 -4.89 -18.45
C LEU A 186 -12.33 -5.48 -17.31
N ALA A 187 -13.45 -4.84 -16.96
CA ALA A 187 -14.29 -5.24 -15.83
C ALA A 187 -14.77 -6.70 -15.88
N PRO A 188 -15.22 -7.26 -17.03
CA PRO A 188 -15.66 -8.66 -17.10
C PRO A 188 -14.58 -9.66 -16.67
N TYR A 189 -13.30 -9.38 -16.97
CA TYR A 189 -12.18 -10.24 -16.63
C TYR A 189 -11.85 -10.18 -15.13
N TYR A 190 -11.79 -8.97 -14.58
CA TYR A 190 -11.38 -8.79 -13.18
C TYR A 190 -12.51 -8.99 -12.18
N GLU A 191 -13.78 -8.85 -12.56
CA GLU A 191 -14.90 -9.04 -11.65
C GLU A 191 -14.89 -10.46 -11.05
N ALA A 192 -14.67 -11.47 -11.90
CA ALA A 192 -14.55 -12.87 -11.46
C ALA A 192 -13.39 -13.09 -10.47
N HIS A 193 -12.26 -12.41 -10.68
CA HIS A 193 -11.11 -12.47 -9.76
C HIS A 193 -11.47 -11.79 -8.43
N LEU A 194 -12.05 -10.59 -8.49
CA LEU A 194 -12.38 -9.76 -7.33
C LEU A 194 -13.48 -10.39 -6.46
N LEU A 195 -14.34 -11.28 -7.00
CA LEU A 195 -15.30 -12.03 -6.19
C LEU A 195 -14.63 -12.94 -5.16
N ASN A 196 -13.37 -13.32 -5.38
CA ASN A 196 -12.60 -14.12 -4.42
C ASN A 196 -11.95 -13.28 -3.32
N LEU A 197 -11.84 -11.96 -3.51
CA LEU A 197 -11.21 -11.06 -2.53
C LEU A 197 -12.17 -10.74 -1.38
N ARG A 198 -12.01 -11.44 -0.26
CA ARG A 198 -12.85 -11.26 0.93
C ARG A 198 -12.68 -9.86 1.52
N GLY A 199 -13.80 -9.23 1.85
CA GLY A 199 -13.80 -7.94 2.54
C GLY A 199 -13.58 -6.72 1.64
N ARG A 200 -13.58 -6.89 0.31
CA ARG A 200 -13.53 -5.78 -0.65
C ARG A 200 -14.61 -4.73 -0.34
N SER A 201 -14.23 -3.46 -0.33
CA SER A 201 -15.15 -2.31 -0.17
C SER A 201 -15.13 -1.37 -1.38
N ARG A 202 -14.18 -1.57 -2.31
CA ARG A 202 -14.00 -0.75 -3.51
C ARG A 202 -14.80 -1.33 -4.69
N PRO A 203 -15.50 -0.48 -5.47
CA PRO A 203 -16.10 -0.89 -6.74
C PRO A 203 -15.08 -1.48 -7.72
N VAL A 204 -15.53 -2.34 -8.64
CA VAL A 204 -14.66 -3.02 -9.62
C VAL A 204 -13.92 -2.01 -10.50
N VAL A 205 -14.65 -1.06 -11.09
CA VAL A 205 -14.07 -0.02 -11.96
C VAL A 205 -13.03 0.81 -11.22
N ASP A 206 -13.35 1.28 -10.01
CA ASP A 206 -12.41 2.05 -9.18
C ASP A 206 -11.14 1.25 -8.85
N TRP A 207 -11.27 -0.07 -8.60
CA TRP A 207 -10.12 -0.93 -8.37
C TRP A 207 -9.25 -1.07 -9.63
N ILE A 208 -9.86 -1.23 -10.81
CA ILE A 208 -9.15 -1.32 -12.09
C ILE A 208 -8.43 -0.02 -12.41
N LEU A 209 -9.08 1.13 -12.19
CA LEU A 209 -8.45 2.44 -12.40
C LEU A 209 -7.19 2.60 -11.55
N ASP A 210 -7.26 2.26 -10.27
CA ASP A 210 -6.16 2.44 -9.33
C ASP A 210 -5.03 1.39 -9.50
N ASN A 211 -5.37 0.13 -9.76
CA ASN A 211 -4.39 -0.97 -9.70
C ASN A 211 -3.93 -1.44 -11.08
N ILE A 212 -4.74 -1.20 -12.12
CA ILE A 212 -4.46 -1.65 -13.48
C ILE A 212 -4.12 -0.45 -14.35
N VAL A 213 -5.04 0.48 -14.57
CA VAL A 213 -4.93 1.54 -15.59
C VAL A 213 -3.93 2.64 -15.21
N GLN A 214 -3.81 2.98 -13.91
CA GLN A 214 -2.89 4.03 -13.46
C GLN A 214 -1.45 3.78 -13.94
N PRO A 215 -0.76 4.77 -14.54
CA PRO A 215 0.59 4.57 -15.10
C PRO A 215 1.65 4.39 -14.02
N PHE A 216 2.44 3.30 -14.09
CA PHE A 216 3.50 2.97 -13.12
C PHE A 216 4.93 2.88 -13.71
N GLN A 217 5.13 3.24 -14.97
CA GLN A 217 6.38 3.04 -15.72
C GLN A 217 7.64 3.63 -15.04
N ASP A 218 7.50 4.69 -14.25
CA ASP A 218 8.59 5.37 -13.51
C ASP A 218 8.40 5.31 -11.99
N ARG A 219 7.58 4.38 -11.51
CA ARG A 219 7.16 4.30 -10.10
C ARG A 219 7.86 3.17 -9.38
N LYS A 220 7.94 3.32 -8.06
CA LYS A 220 8.60 2.35 -7.19
C LYS A 220 7.60 1.76 -6.20
N VAL A 221 7.68 0.45 -6.01
CA VAL A 221 7.24 -0.15 -4.74
C VAL A 221 8.05 0.44 -3.59
N PHE A 222 7.50 0.41 -2.39
CA PHE A 222 8.15 0.94 -1.20
C PHE A 222 7.70 0.12 0.01
N GLY A 223 8.50 -0.88 0.35
CA GLY A 223 8.20 -1.89 1.34
C GLY A 223 8.52 -1.45 2.77
N ILE A 224 8.19 -2.32 3.72
CA ILE A 224 8.51 -2.13 5.14
C ILE A 224 10.02 -1.95 5.35
N PRO A 225 10.92 -2.76 4.73
CA PRO A 225 12.35 -2.57 4.91
C PRO A 225 12.85 -1.20 4.45
N GLU A 226 12.32 -0.67 3.35
CA GLU A 226 12.71 0.64 2.80
C GLU A 226 12.27 1.76 3.73
N VAL A 227 11.05 1.70 4.30
CA VAL A 227 10.60 2.68 5.31
C VAL A 227 11.50 2.65 6.54
N ILE A 228 11.80 1.46 7.07
CA ILE A 228 12.66 1.32 8.26
C ILE A 228 14.04 1.91 8.01
N ARG A 229 14.67 1.58 6.87
CA ARG A 229 16.00 2.11 6.52
C ARG A 229 15.99 3.61 6.27
N THR A 230 14.92 4.15 5.68
CA THR A 230 14.80 5.60 5.43
C THR A 230 14.70 6.40 6.72
N LEU A 231 14.07 5.83 7.77
CA LEU A 231 13.79 6.55 9.02
C LEU A 231 14.62 6.08 10.21
N SER A 232 15.60 5.19 10.00
CA SER A 232 16.29 4.46 11.08
C SER A 232 16.96 5.36 12.10
N GLU A 233 17.44 6.53 11.69
CA GLU A 233 18.08 7.51 12.55
C GLU A 233 17.10 8.11 13.57
N ASP A 234 15.91 8.49 13.12
CA ASP A 234 14.95 9.29 13.89
C ASP A 234 13.78 8.49 14.48
N PHE A 235 13.56 7.25 14.02
CA PHE A 235 12.38 6.47 14.37
C PHE A 235 12.71 5.04 14.78
N ASP A 236 11.90 4.50 15.69
CA ASP A 236 11.85 3.08 16.05
C ASP A 236 10.51 2.49 15.60
N VAL A 237 10.51 1.27 15.04
CA VAL A 237 9.27 0.55 14.71
C VAL A 237 8.40 0.32 15.95
N LEU A 238 7.10 0.58 15.81
CA LEU A 238 6.10 0.40 16.86
C LEU A 238 5.17 -0.79 16.58
N GLY A 239 4.63 -0.90 15.37
CA GLY A 239 3.62 -1.90 15.02
C GLY A 239 3.44 -2.08 13.53
N THR A 240 2.81 -3.18 13.13
CA THR A 240 2.52 -3.50 11.73
C THR A 240 1.12 -4.08 11.55
N SER A 241 0.57 -3.92 10.35
CA SER A 241 -0.61 -4.64 9.88
C SER A 241 -0.34 -5.20 8.49
N PRO A 242 -0.23 -6.52 8.28
CA PRO A 242 -0.43 -7.60 9.26
C PRO A 242 0.53 -7.56 10.45
N ARG A 243 0.12 -8.12 11.59
CA ARG A 243 0.98 -8.20 12.80
C ARG A 243 1.91 -9.40 12.70
N PHE A 244 3.20 -9.15 12.53
CA PHE A 244 4.22 -10.20 12.48
C PHE A 244 5.44 -9.89 13.37
N LEU A 245 5.49 -8.71 13.99
CA LEU A 245 6.60 -8.34 14.88
C LEU A 245 6.58 -9.21 16.14
N THR A 246 7.69 -9.88 16.42
CA THR A 246 7.91 -10.64 17.65
C THR A 246 9.27 -10.28 18.24
N ASP A 247 9.28 -9.93 19.53
CA ASP A 247 10.51 -9.62 20.26
C ASP A 247 10.46 -10.29 21.64
N TRP A 248 11.31 -11.30 21.82
CA TRP A 248 11.40 -12.10 23.05
C TRP A 248 12.47 -11.59 24.01
N ARG A 249 13.20 -10.51 23.66
CA ARG A 249 14.20 -9.92 24.54
C ARG A 249 13.54 -9.41 25.80
N TRP A 250 14.21 -9.58 26.94
CA TRP A 250 13.68 -9.09 28.20
C TRP A 250 13.77 -7.57 28.26
N TYR A 251 12.65 -6.87 28.52
CA TYR A 251 12.64 -5.41 28.51
C TYR A 251 13.66 -4.75 29.45
N LYS A 252 14.12 -5.44 30.49
CA LYS A 252 15.16 -4.94 31.41
C LYS A 252 16.56 -4.91 30.80
N GLU A 253 16.78 -5.65 29.71
CA GLU A 253 18.04 -5.71 28.97
C GLU A 253 18.05 -4.73 27.78
N ILE A 254 16.89 -4.19 27.41
CA ILE A 254 16.72 -3.23 26.31
C ILE A 254 16.91 -1.82 26.86
N VAL A 255 18.17 -1.38 26.93
CA VAL A 255 18.57 -0.07 27.48
C VAL A 255 19.44 0.71 26.49
N GLY A 256 19.62 2.01 26.74
CA GLY A 256 20.42 2.89 25.88
C GLY A 256 19.64 3.44 24.68
N GLN A 257 20.37 4.09 23.77
CA GLN A 257 19.80 4.72 22.57
C GLN A 257 19.61 3.71 21.42
N GLU A 258 20.48 2.71 21.32
CA GLU A 258 20.45 1.67 20.29
C GLU A 258 19.71 0.42 20.80
N ARG A 259 18.39 0.54 20.95
CA ARG A 259 17.54 -0.52 21.52
C ARG A 259 17.27 -1.68 20.56
N GLY A 260 17.68 -1.57 19.29
CA GLY A 260 17.61 -2.67 18.34
C GLY A 260 16.21 -2.97 17.78
N PHE A 261 15.25 -2.03 17.89
CA PHE A 261 13.85 -2.28 17.50
C PHE A 261 13.69 -2.42 15.98
N ASN A 262 14.42 -1.61 15.22
CA ASN A 262 14.39 -1.63 13.76
C ASN A 262 14.99 -2.92 13.19
N GLU A 263 16.11 -3.37 13.75
CA GLU A 263 16.76 -4.64 13.39
C GLU A 263 15.84 -5.82 13.67
N LYS A 264 15.15 -5.83 14.82
CA LYS A 264 14.16 -6.88 15.13
C LYS A 264 12.96 -6.86 14.20
N ALA A 265 12.51 -5.68 13.79
CA ALA A 265 11.44 -5.57 12.82
C ALA A 265 11.86 -6.08 11.43
N LEU A 266 13.09 -5.77 10.99
CA LEU A 266 13.67 -6.29 9.75
C LEU A 266 13.83 -7.81 9.79
N ASP A 267 14.37 -8.36 10.89
CA ASP A 267 14.47 -9.81 11.11
C ASP A 267 13.09 -10.47 10.98
N ALA A 268 12.09 -9.96 11.70
CA ALA A 268 10.74 -10.51 11.67
C ALA A 268 10.10 -10.41 10.28
N TYR A 269 10.33 -9.32 9.55
CA TYR A 269 9.86 -9.16 8.17
C TYR A 269 10.46 -10.23 7.26
N PHE A 270 11.79 -10.33 7.19
CA PHE A 270 12.46 -11.28 6.30
C PHE A 270 12.33 -12.74 6.73
N GLN A 271 11.86 -13.01 7.94
CA GLN A 271 11.50 -14.37 8.35
C GLN A 271 10.05 -14.73 7.99
N THR A 272 9.22 -13.77 7.60
CA THR A 272 7.78 -13.98 7.39
C THR A 272 7.21 -13.41 6.11
N ASN A 273 8.00 -12.71 5.28
CA ASN A 273 7.52 -12.03 4.07
C ASN A 273 6.92 -12.96 3.01
N LEU A 274 7.16 -14.27 3.05
CA LEU A 274 6.41 -15.25 2.25
C LEU A 274 4.90 -15.15 2.47
N ASN A 275 4.48 -14.78 3.69
CA ASN A 275 3.08 -14.55 4.02
C ASN A 275 2.49 -13.33 3.30
N LEU A 276 3.29 -12.44 2.71
CA LEU A 276 2.72 -11.35 1.92
C LEU A 276 2.19 -11.82 0.56
N LEU A 277 2.66 -12.97 0.08
CA LEU A 277 2.37 -13.47 -1.26
C LEU A 277 0.94 -13.98 -1.42
N ASP A 278 0.34 -14.61 -0.41
CA ASP A 278 -1.00 -15.21 -0.51
C ASP A 278 -1.79 -15.02 0.80
N TYR A 279 -2.84 -14.18 0.76
CA TYR A 279 -3.65 -13.86 1.94
C TYR A 279 -4.37 -15.08 2.55
N ARG A 280 -4.55 -16.16 1.78
CA ARG A 280 -5.33 -17.35 2.18
C ARG A 280 -4.58 -18.23 3.16
N PHE A 281 -3.25 -18.13 3.19
CA PHE A 281 -2.39 -19.02 3.95
C PHE A 281 -1.48 -18.24 4.90
N GLU A 282 -1.03 -18.97 5.91
CA GLU A 282 0.04 -18.58 6.82
C GLU A 282 1.08 -19.70 6.81
N CYS A 283 2.26 -19.39 6.31
CA CYS A 283 3.44 -20.22 6.29
C CYS A 283 4.25 -20.01 7.58
N PRO A 284 4.93 -21.06 8.07
CA PRO A 284 5.85 -20.92 9.20
C PRO A 284 7.01 -19.98 8.84
N PRO A 285 7.68 -19.38 9.85
CA PRO A 285 8.86 -18.57 9.61
C PRO A 285 9.95 -19.33 8.84
N HIS A 286 10.68 -18.62 7.99
CA HIS A 286 11.79 -19.12 7.19
C HIS A 286 13.09 -18.39 7.52
N SER A 287 14.19 -18.74 6.86
CA SER A 287 15.46 -18.03 7.06
C SER A 287 15.36 -16.60 6.51
N THR A 288 16.11 -15.68 7.14
CA THR A 288 16.25 -14.30 6.66
C THR A 288 16.79 -14.28 5.23
N GLN A 289 17.75 -15.15 4.90
CA GLN A 289 18.29 -15.27 3.53
C GLN A 289 17.18 -15.57 2.52
N PHE A 290 16.31 -16.55 2.81
CA PHE A 290 15.18 -16.87 1.93
C PHE A 290 14.27 -15.65 1.73
N GLY A 291 13.96 -14.92 2.81
CA GLY A 291 13.11 -13.74 2.70
C GLY A 291 13.75 -12.62 1.90
N THR A 292 15.05 -12.35 2.09
CA THR A 292 15.78 -11.35 1.32
C THR A 292 15.81 -11.70 -0.18
N GLU A 293 16.07 -12.96 -0.52
CA GLU A 293 16.04 -13.43 -1.91
C GLU A 293 14.63 -13.31 -2.51
N LEU A 294 13.58 -13.67 -1.75
CA LEU A 294 12.20 -13.52 -2.19
C LEU A 294 11.83 -12.06 -2.44
N GLU A 295 12.28 -11.14 -1.57
CA GLU A 295 12.05 -9.71 -1.72
C GLU A 295 12.67 -9.19 -3.02
N ALA A 296 13.93 -9.55 -3.27
CA ALA A 296 14.65 -9.17 -4.49
C ALA A 296 13.96 -9.70 -5.76
N LEU A 297 13.46 -10.94 -5.74
CA LEU A 297 12.68 -11.47 -6.87
C LEU A 297 11.37 -10.68 -7.08
N GLY A 298 10.70 -10.29 -5.99
CA GLY A 298 9.50 -9.47 -6.05
C GLY A 298 9.78 -8.08 -6.63
N GLU A 299 10.82 -7.39 -6.15
CA GLU A 299 11.24 -6.09 -6.67
C GLU A 299 11.61 -6.16 -8.16
N ASN A 300 12.37 -7.18 -8.56
CA ASN A 300 12.70 -7.41 -9.97
C ASN A 300 11.43 -7.64 -10.82
N ALA A 301 10.39 -8.27 -10.26
CA ALA A 301 9.15 -8.51 -10.99
C ALA A 301 8.41 -7.20 -11.27
N TRP A 302 8.46 -6.26 -10.31
CA TRP A 302 7.95 -4.92 -10.51
C TRP A 302 8.75 -4.16 -11.58
N GLU A 303 10.09 -4.18 -11.51
CA GLU A 303 10.95 -3.49 -12.48
C GLU A 303 10.75 -4.00 -13.91
N VAL A 304 10.67 -5.33 -14.07
CA VAL A 304 10.42 -5.94 -15.38
C VAL A 304 9.01 -5.61 -15.89
N MET A 305 8.00 -5.57 -15.01
CA MET A 305 6.66 -5.11 -15.38
C MET A 305 6.68 -3.67 -15.90
N CYS A 306 7.38 -2.75 -15.22
CA CYS A 306 7.53 -1.37 -15.69
C CYS A 306 8.20 -1.30 -17.08
N ARG A 307 9.22 -2.13 -17.34
CA ARG A 307 9.86 -2.23 -18.67
C ARG A 307 8.89 -2.70 -19.75
N ILE A 308 8.06 -3.70 -19.44
CA ILE A 308 7.00 -4.18 -20.35
C ILE A 308 6.01 -3.04 -20.64
N GLU A 309 5.56 -2.30 -19.62
CA GLU A 309 4.65 -1.15 -19.80
C GLU A 309 5.29 0.01 -20.59
N MET A 310 6.63 0.07 -20.67
CA MET A 310 7.38 1.00 -21.53
C MET A 310 7.54 0.50 -22.98
N GLY A 311 7.08 -0.72 -23.28
CA GLY A 311 7.14 -1.32 -24.63
C GLY A 311 8.42 -2.11 -24.92
N GLU A 312 9.19 -2.50 -23.90
CA GLU A 312 10.37 -3.36 -24.08
C GLU A 312 9.94 -4.82 -24.31
N GLU A 313 9.90 -5.27 -25.56
CA GLU A 313 9.43 -6.62 -25.91
C GLU A 313 10.28 -7.75 -25.30
N ASP A 314 11.60 -7.55 -25.16
CA ASP A 314 12.51 -8.55 -24.60
C ASP A 314 12.31 -8.75 -23.09
N ALA A 315 11.71 -7.77 -22.40
CA ALA A 315 11.40 -7.85 -20.98
C ALA A 315 10.40 -8.97 -20.65
N TRP A 316 9.57 -9.42 -21.60
CA TRP A 316 8.70 -10.59 -21.40
C TRP A 316 9.49 -11.87 -21.12
N ARG A 317 10.61 -12.08 -21.82
CA ARG A 317 11.48 -13.25 -21.59
C ARG A 317 12.11 -13.19 -20.19
N ASP A 318 12.52 -12.00 -19.79
CA ASP A 318 13.09 -11.78 -18.45
C ASP A 318 12.02 -12.04 -17.38
N PHE A 319 10.78 -11.61 -17.61
CA PHE A 319 9.64 -11.84 -16.72
C PHE A 319 9.39 -13.33 -16.51
N PHE A 320 9.32 -14.11 -17.59
CA PHE A 320 9.08 -15.55 -17.48
C PHE A 320 10.22 -16.28 -16.78
N THR A 321 11.46 -15.91 -17.06
CA THR A 321 12.64 -16.46 -16.36
C THR A 321 12.58 -16.16 -14.86
N LEU A 322 12.15 -14.95 -14.51
CA LEU A 322 11.98 -14.53 -13.13
C LEU A 322 10.86 -15.30 -12.42
N MET A 323 9.73 -15.55 -13.10
CA MET A 323 8.64 -16.36 -12.53
C MET A 323 9.06 -17.82 -12.31
N ASP A 324 9.89 -18.38 -13.20
CA ASP A 324 10.48 -19.72 -13.00
C ASP A 324 11.39 -19.75 -11.75
N ALA A 325 12.22 -18.72 -11.56
CA ALA A 325 13.07 -18.59 -10.37
C ALA A 325 12.24 -18.45 -9.09
N LEU A 326 11.22 -17.57 -9.10
CA LEU A 326 10.34 -17.32 -7.97
C LEU A 326 9.57 -18.58 -7.58
N THR A 327 8.93 -19.24 -8.56
CA THR A 327 8.22 -20.50 -8.31
C THR A 327 9.16 -21.60 -7.83
N GLY A 328 10.37 -21.69 -8.38
CA GLY A 328 11.42 -22.61 -7.90
C GLY A 328 11.76 -22.40 -6.42
N GLN A 329 11.87 -21.14 -5.99
CA GLN A 329 12.15 -20.80 -4.59
C GLN A 329 10.99 -21.14 -3.65
N ILE A 330 9.75 -20.84 -4.03
CA ILE A 330 8.61 -20.96 -3.11
C ILE A 330 7.87 -22.31 -3.17
N LYS A 331 8.11 -23.17 -4.17
CA LYS A 331 7.31 -24.38 -4.44
C LYS A 331 7.11 -25.29 -3.23
N GLY A 332 8.13 -25.44 -2.39
CA GLY A 332 8.06 -26.27 -1.18
C GLY A 332 7.24 -25.64 -0.05
N SER A 333 7.27 -24.32 0.07
CA SER A 333 6.69 -23.58 1.21
C SER A 333 5.32 -22.98 0.91
N ALA A 334 5.03 -22.66 -0.34
CA ALA A 334 3.78 -22.04 -0.80
C ALA A 334 3.28 -22.68 -2.12
N PRO A 335 2.88 -23.97 -2.09
CA PRO A 335 2.48 -24.71 -3.30
C PRO A 335 1.22 -24.14 -3.96
N ALA A 336 0.29 -23.55 -3.20
CA ALA A 336 -0.92 -22.94 -3.76
C ALA A 336 -0.61 -21.66 -4.55
N ALA A 337 0.23 -20.77 -4.00
CA ALA A 337 0.71 -19.59 -4.72
C ALA A 337 1.51 -20.00 -5.96
N THR A 338 2.33 -21.04 -5.86
CA THR A 338 3.08 -21.58 -7.00
C THR A 338 2.18 -21.99 -8.16
N ARG A 339 1.10 -22.75 -7.89
CA ARG A 339 0.15 -23.13 -8.95
C ARG A 339 -0.55 -21.92 -9.57
N ALA A 340 -0.93 -20.93 -8.75
CA ALA A 340 -1.57 -19.72 -9.24
C ALA A 340 -0.63 -18.88 -10.12
N ILE A 341 0.65 -18.76 -9.76
CA ILE A 341 1.66 -18.08 -10.58
C ILE A 341 1.87 -18.83 -11.91
N LEU A 342 1.99 -20.16 -11.87
CA LEU A 342 2.17 -20.96 -13.08
C LEU A 342 0.97 -20.86 -14.03
N GLU A 343 -0.27 -20.90 -13.50
CA GLU A 343 -1.49 -20.71 -14.30
C GLU A 343 -1.55 -19.31 -14.92
N ALA A 344 -1.15 -18.26 -14.18
CA ALA A 344 -1.06 -16.90 -14.70
C ALA A 344 0.03 -16.75 -15.78
N VAL A 345 1.17 -17.42 -15.62
CA VAL A 345 2.25 -17.43 -16.63
C VAL A 345 1.83 -18.19 -17.88
N GLU A 346 1.11 -19.31 -17.73
CA GLU A 346 0.53 -20.05 -18.84
C GLU A 346 -0.44 -19.18 -19.65
N LEU A 347 -1.33 -18.46 -18.96
CA LEU A 347 -2.22 -17.47 -19.57
C LEU A 347 -1.41 -16.44 -20.38
N LEU A 348 -0.43 -15.78 -19.76
CA LEU A 348 0.33 -14.70 -20.41
C LEU A 348 1.18 -15.17 -21.60
N LYS A 349 1.62 -16.44 -21.60
CA LYS A 349 2.32 -17.07 -22.74
C LYS A 349 1.36 -17.47 -23.86
N GLY A 350 0.08 -17.69 -23.57
CA GLY A 350 -0.95 -18.01 -24.55
C GLY A 350 -1.40 -16.80 -25.36
N ASP A 351 -2.37 -17.04 -26.24
CA ASP A 351 -3.03 -16.03 -27.09
C ASP A 351 -4.53 -15.88 -26.80
N ASP A 352 -5.04 -16.57 -25.79
CA ASP A 352 -6.46 -16.60 -25.42
C ASP A 352 -6.70 -15.88 -24.08
N PRO A 353 -7.28 -14.66 -24.07
CA PRO A 353 -7.63 -13.97 -22.83
C PRO A 353 -8.75 -14.66 -22.04
N ASP A 354 -9.51 -15.56 -22.68
CA ASP A 354 -10.63 -16.29 -22.08
C ASP A 354 -10.23 -17.71 -21.61
N MET A 355 -8.91 -17.99 -21.55
CA MET A 355 -8.39 -19.27 -21.05
C MET A 355 -9.02 -19.58 -19.67
N PRO A 356 -9.61 -20.79 -19.46
CA PRO A 356 -10.23 -21.12 -18.18
C PRO A 356 -9.21 -21.12 -17.04
N LEU A 357 -9.48 -20.31 -16.00
CA LEU A 357 -8.62 -20.19 -14.82
C LEU A 357 -9.29 -20.74 -13.55
N THR A 358 -8.52 -21.44 -12.72
CA THR A 358 -9.02 -22.09 -11.51
C THR A 358 -8.28 -21.70 -10.24
N GLU A 359 -7.01 -21.27 -10.36
CA GLU A 359 -6.12 -20.96 -9.24
C GLU A 359 -5.82 -19.45 -9.16
N PHE A 360 -5.44 -18.81 -10.26
CA PHE A 360 -5.08 -17.39 -10.36
C PHE A 360 -6.19 -16.43 -9.89
N PRO A 361 -7.48 -16.61 -10.27
CA PRO A 361 -8.56 -15.73 -9.83
C PRO A 361 -8.74 -15.69 -8.31
N LYS A 362 -8.38 -16.79 -7.63
CA LYS A 362 -8.51 -16.95 -6.19
C LYS A 362 -7.29 -16.44 -5.42
N TRP A 363 -6.18 -16.23 -6.11
CA TRP A 363 -4.91 -15.84 -5.49
C TRP A 363 -4.78 -14.32 -5.46
N TRP A 364 -4.54 -13.82 -4.25
CA TRP A 364 -4.30 -12.41 -3.97
C TRP A 364 -3.17 -12.28 -2.94
N GLY A 365 -2.32 -11.29 -3.10
CA GLY A 365 -1.35 -10.93 -2.08
C GLY A 365 -1.98 -10.17 -0.92
N ARG A 366 -1.20 -9.95 0.14
CA ARG A 366 -1.51 -8.96 1.18
C ARG A 366 -1.05 -7.58 0.69
N GLY A 367 -1.64 -7.12 -0.43
CA GLY A 367 -1.20 -6.02 -1.30
C GLY A 367 -0.54 -4.83 -0.60
N GLN A 368 -1.33 -4.06 0.17
CA GLN A 368 -0.85 -2.93 0.98
C GLN A 368 -0.72 -3.34 2.44
N GLN A 369 0.43 -3.06 3.06
CA GLN A 369 0.66 -3.24 4.50
C GLN A 369 0.73 -1.89 5.20
N TYR A 370 0.70 -1.91 6.52
CA TYR A 370 0.84 -0.74 7.38
C TYR A 370 2.02 -0.93 8.32
N LEU A 371 2.73 0.17 8.56
CA LEU A 371 3.80 0.29 9.54
C LEU A 371 3.55 1.54 10.37
N SER A 372 3.66 1.40 11.69
CA SER A 372 3.79 2.52 12.60
C SER A 372 5.18 2.59 13.20
N SER A 373 5.65 3.80 13.45
CA SER A 373 6.96 4.06 14.04
C SER A 373 6.87 5.23 15.01
N ILE A 374 7.60 5.15 16.11
CA ILE A 374 7.69 6.21 17.12
C ILE A 374 8.93 7.06 16.85
N ARG A 375 8.77 8.39 16.84
CA ARG A 375 9.92 9.29 16.75
C ARG A 375 10.71 9.24 18.05
N LYS A 376 12.04 9.10 17.95
CA LYS A 376 12.95 9.10 19.09
C LYS A 376 12.89 10.44 19.84
N MET A 377 13.26 10.42 21.12
CA MET A 377 13.16 11.55 22.06
C MET A 377 14.32 12.52 21.94
#